data_AF-A0A497EQ46-F1
#
_entry.id   AF-A0A497EQ46-F1
#
_cell.length_a   1.000
_cell.length_b   1.000
_cell.length_c   1.000
_cell.angle_alpha   90.00
_cell.angle_beta   90.00
_cell.angle_gamma   90.00
#
_symmetry.space_group_name_H-M   'P 1'
#
loop_
_entity.id
_entity.type
_entity.pdbx_description
1 polymer ?
#
loop_
_entity_poly.entity_id
_entity_poly.type
_entity_poly.pdbx_seq_one_letter_code
_entity_poly.pdbx_strand_id
1 'polypeptide(L)'
;MVKTYIFAALPRKIGVFKLYTNTELERASEVRDVKADLVLKLQKLKSVDDLVDFSRSSLQLEVLLFLGYKKRARLDEMASELGFRRKALGDTLRKLVAKKLVIKGEKDYFTLTETGERYLSELMDIIGVPGYPKKPISSVDKAQERLRFIIEELPTSSYIYDAIVSLGSAKNHELSLDRLSRIVGLGGLRLQSYLDLFVDAQDKNLRLFRKYHKPTLLSRILNKLGFKIKRSKVYYRLSDKGLTVYYRLPHYVKFKHNTFACTLAKLMGSGHPKYLLRQSFLIVCLGSAIAYFLIALFPRYVWLFSQAWFLVLLVTLFLTIFASR
;
A
#
# COMPACT_ATOMS: atom_id res chain seq x y z
N MET A 1 4.26 -6.98 47.13
CA MET A 1 4.53 -6.04 46.02
C MET A 1 3.81 -4.72 46.35
N VAL A 2 4.55 -3.75 46.90
CA VAL A 2 3.98 -2.48 47.41
C VAL A 2 3.65 -1.59 46.21
N LYS A 3 2.37 -1.21 46.04
CA LYS A 3 1.96 -0.24 45.02
C LYS A 3 2.23 1.17 45.57
N THR A 4 3.32 1.78 45.13
CA THR A 4 3.64 3.17 45.44
C THR A 4 2.84 4.09 44.51
N TYR A 5 1.96 4.91 45.07
CA TYR A 5 1.18 5.91 44.33
C TYR A 5 1.88 7.27 44.43
N ILE A 6 2.17 7.92 43.29
CA ILE A 6 2.77 9.25 43.24
C ILE A 6 1.70 10.27 42.88
N PHE A 7 1.57 11.34 43.67
CA PHE A 7 0.66 12.45 43.41
C PHE A 7 1.31 13.44 42.43
N ALA A 8 0.83 13.51 41.19
CA ALA A 8 1.17 14.57 40.25
C ALA A 8 -0.02 15.52 40.08
N ALA A 9 0.17 16.79 40.48
CA ALA A 9 -0.85 17.83 40.35
C ALA A 9 -0.75 18.51 38.97
N LEU A 10 -1.79 18.42 38.15
CA LEU A 10 -2.01 19.26 36.97
C LEU A 10 -3.17 20.22 37.27
N PRO A 11 -3.05 21.52 36.97
CA PRO A 11 -4.06 22.49 37.39
C PRO A 11 -5.25 22.46 36.43
N ARG A 12 -6.40 21.96 36.88
CA ARG A 12 -7.71 22.43 36.42
C ARG A 12 -8.80 22.18 37.45
N LYS A 13 -9.63 23.22 37.58
CA LYS A 13 -10.74 23.43 38.52
C LYS A 13 -11.63 22.20 38.72
N ILE A 14 -11.93 21.95 40.00
CA ILE A 14 -13.05 21.18 40.57
C ILE A 14 -12.98 19.65 40.31
N GLY A 15 -12.31 18.96 41.24
CA GLY A 15 -13.00 17.96 42.07
C GLY A 15 -13.21 16.55 41.53
N VAL A 16 -12.21 15.89 40.94
CA VAL A 16 -12.03 14.42 41.02
C VAL A 16 -10.53 14.10 40.89
N PHE A 17 -9.84 13.76 41.99
CA PHE A 17 -8.46 13.24 41.93
C PHE A 17 -8.50 11.79 41.44
N LYS A 18 -8.17 11.58 40.16
CA LYS A 18 -8.04 10.23 39.59
C LYS A 18 -6.64 9.70 39.94
N LEU A 19 -6.57 8.67 40.78
CA LEU A 19 -5.33 7.97 41.10
C LEU A 19 -4.90 7.17 39.86
N TYR A 20 -3.86 7.64 39.18
CA TYR A 20 -3.22 6.90 38.09
C TYR A 20 -2.19 5.95 38.68
N THR A 21 -2.16 4.71 38.20
CA THR A 21 -1.08 3.78 38.54
C THR A 21 0.21 4.19 37.83
N ASN A 22 1.40 3.89 38.37
CA ASN A 22 2.69 4.21 37.72
C ASN A 22 2.74 3.71 36.26
N THR A 23 2.13 2.56 35.98
CA THR A 23 2.04 1.97 34.64
C THR A 23 1.17 2.77 33.66
N GLU A 24 0.17 3.51 34.14
CA GLU A 24 -0.66 4.39 33.31
C GLU A 24 0.03 5.72 33.04
N LEU A 25 0.83 6.21 33.98
CA LEU A 25 1.68 7.39 33.81
C LEU A 25 2.81 7.12 32.80
N GLU A 26 3.46 5.95 32.88
CA GLU A 26 4.49 5.51 31.93
C GLU A 26 3.94 5.34 30.51
N ARG A 27 2.76 4.71 30.35
CA ARG A 27 2.11 4.63 29.03
C ARG A 27 1.69 5.99 28.50
N ALA A 28 1.28 6.92 29.36
CA ALA A 28 0.89 8.26 28.96
C ALA A 28 2.09 9.12 28.54
N SER A 29 3.27 8.95 29.16
CA SER A 29 4.51 9.58 28.71
C SER A 29 5.00 8.98 27.41
N GLU A 30 5.04 7.65 27.29
CA GLU A 30 5.47 6.94 26.09
C GLU A 30 4.60 7.30 24.87
N VAL A 31 3.28 7.37 25.03
CA VAL A 31 2.36 7.80 23.96
C VAL A 31 2.54 9.29 23.61
N ARG A 32 2.88 10.16 24.56
CA ARG A 32 3.19 11.56 24.27
C ARG A 32 4.49 11.69 23.49
N ASP A 33 5.52 10.93 23.85
CA ASP A 33 6.83 10.97 23.19
C ASP A 33 6.74 10.43 21.76
N VAL A 34 6.02 9.33 21.54
CA VAL A 34 5.74 8.81 20.19
C VAL A 34 4.94 9.81 19.36
N LYS A 35 3.96 10.49 19.96
CA LYS A 35 3.18 11.51 19.26
C LYS A 35 4.03 12.73 18.90
N ALA A 36 4.92 13.16 19.79
CA ALA A 36 5.84 14.27 19.55
C ALA A 36 6.84 13.93 18.43
N ASP A 37 7.43 12.74 18.47
CA ASP A 37 8.32 12.23 17.42
C ASP A 37 7.59 12.14 16.06
N LEU A 38 6.35 11.62 16.04
CA LEU A 38 5.55 11.53 14.83
C LEU A 38 5.19 12.92 14.27
N VAL A 39 4.82 13.88 15.12
CA VAL A 39 4.54 15.27 14.72
C VAL A 39 5.79 15.91 14.11
N LEU A 40 6.95 15.67 14.72
CA LEU A 40 8.23 16.18 14.24
C LEU A 40 8.61 15.54 12.89
N LYS A 41 8.42 14.23 12.73
CA LYS A 41 8.59 13.53 11.45
C LYS A 41 7.63 14.02 10.38
N LEU A 42 6.37 14.29 10.72
CA LEU A 42 5.37 14.83 9.79
C LEU A 42 5.68 16.27 9.39
N GLN A 43 6.15 17.11 10.32
CA GLN A 43 6.60 18.48 10.01
C GLN A 43 7.81 18.48 9.09
N LYS A 44 8.79 17.59 9.35
CA LYS A 44 9.95 17.40 8.47
C LYS A 44 9.55 16.84 7.10
N LEU A 45 8.63 15.88 7.05
CA LEU A 45 8.14 15.34 5.79
C LEU A 45 7.40 16.40 4.99
N LYS A 46 6.68 17.32 5.66
CA LYS A 46 6.00 18.45 5.03
C LYS A 46 6.99 19.48 4.47
N SER A 47 8.04 19.84 5.22
CA SER A 47 9.10 20.71 4.68
C SER A 47 9.85 20.07 3.51
N VAL A 48 9.93 18.74 3.53
CA VAL A 48 10.53 17.94 2.45
C VAL A 48 9.59 17.92 1.23
N ASP A 49 8.27 17.71 1.40
CA ASP A 49 7.25 17.77 0.32
C ASP A 49 7.12 19.17 -0.31
N ASP A 50 7.21 20.24 0.48
CA ASP A 50 7.19 21.63 -0.01
C ASP A 50 8.35 21.92 -0.99
N LEU A 51 9.46 21.18 -0.88
CA LEU A 51 10.65 21.39 -1.70
C LEU A 51 10.63 20.61 -3.02
N VAL A 52 10.04 19.41 -3.08
CA VAL A 52 10.12 18.51 -4.26
C VAL A 52 8.75 18.07 -4.83
N ASP A 53 7.63 18.43 -4.20
CA ASP A 53 6.28 17.99 -4.60
C ASP A 53 6.20 16.46 -4.77
N PHE A 54 6.61 15.68 -3.76
CA PHE A 54 6.53 14.22 -3.82
C PHE A 54 5.11 13.70 -3.99
N SER A 55 4.14 14.45 -3.45
CA SER A 55 2.72 14.14 -3.58
C SER A 55 2.20 14.17 -5.04
N ARG A 56 2.93 14.79 -5.98
CA ARG A 56 2.52 14.91 -7.40
C ARG A 56 3.39 14.15 -8.40
N SER A 57 4.66 13.87 -8.11
CA SER A 57 5.54 13.12 -9.02
C SER A 57 6.69 12.40 -8.31
N SER A 58 6.74 11.07 -8.41
CA SER A 58 7.84 10.25 -7.88
C SER A 58 9.16 10.47 -8.62
N LEU A 59 9.10 11.02 -9.84
CA LEU A 59 10.26 11.15 -10.74
C LEU A 59 11.36 12.06 -10.18
N GLN A 60 11.01 13.14 -9.47
CA GLN A 60 12.01 14.01 -8.84
C GLN A 60 12.77 13.27 -7.72
N LEU A 61 12.06 12.46 -6.92
CA LEU A 61 12.66 11.66 -5.86
C LEU A 61 13.58 10.59 -6.43
N GLU A 62 13.11 9.87 -7.44
CA GLU A 62 13.88 8.81 -8.10
C GLU A 62 15.18 9.35 -8.69
N VAL A 63 15.15 10.55 -9.28
CA VAL A 63 16.36 11.25 -9.75
C VAL A 63 17.30 11.63 -8.60
N LEU A 64 16.78 12.17 -7.49
CA LEU A 64 17.62 12.53 -6.34
C LEU A 64 18.26 11.29 -5.69
N LEU A 65 17.51 10.19 -5.55
CA LEU A 65 18.01 8.91 -5.06
C LEU A 65 19.09 8.34 -5.98
N PHE A 66 18.85 8.39 -7.30
CA PHE A 66 19.78 7.92 -8.32
C PHE A 66 21.10 8.71 -8.28
N LEU A 67 21.02 10.04 -8.21
CA LEU A 67 22.20 10.89 -8.10
C LEU A 67 22.89 10.75 -6.73
N GLY A 68 22.15 10.51 -5.65
CA GLY A 68 22.71 10.21 -4.34
C GLY A 68 23.52 8.91 -4.33
N TYR A 69 23.12 7.92 -5.14
CA TYR A 69 23.81 6.65 -5.32
C TYR A 69 25.00 6.73 -6.27
N LYS A 70 24.79 7.18 -7.53
CA LYS A 70 25.83 7.25 -8.57
C LYS A 70 26.80 8.43 -8.40
N LYS A 71 26.45 9.41 -7.56
CA LYS A 71 27.13 10.71 -7.35
C LYS A 71 27.11 11.64 -8.56
N ARG A 72 27.20 11.11 -9.78
CA ARG A 72 27.03 11.83 -11.04
C ARG A 72 26.42 10.94 -12.10
N ALA A 73 25.61 11.51 -12.99
CA ALA A 73 25.07 10.77 -14.12
C ALA A 73 24.70 11.69 -15.29
N ARG A 74 24.69 11.14 -16.51
CA ARG A 74 24.16 11.84 -17.70
C ARG A 74 22.67 11.63 -17.85
N LEU A 75 22.01 12.53 -18.57
CA LEU A 75 20.59 12.39 -18.91
C LEU A 75 20.28 11.05 -19.57
N ASP A 76 21.12 10.62 -20.51
CA ASP A 76 20.90 9.39 -21.29
C ASP A 76 21.13 8.13 -20.46
N GLU A 77 22.11 8.17 -19.56
CA GLU A 77 22.37 7.12 -18.58
C GLU A 77 21.18 6.98 -17.61
N MET A 78 20.72 8.10 -17.04
CA MET A 78 19.55 8.12 -16.16
C MET A 78 18.27 7.67 -16.88
N ALA A 79 18.07 8.04 -18.15
CA ALA A 79 16.88 7.62 -18.91
C ALA A 79 16.88 6.10 -19.16
N SER A 80 18.05 5.54 -19.44
CA SER A 80 18.25 4.09 -19.61
C SER A 80 18.02 3.33 -18.30
N GLU A 81 18.66 3.78 -17.21
CA GLU A 81 18.64 3.05 -15.93
C GLU A 81 17.34 3.22 -15.15
N LEU A 82 16.70 4.40 -15.20
CA LEU A 82 15.42 4.65 -14.50
C LEU A 82 14.20 4.28 -15.37
N GLY A 83 14.39 3.98 -16.66
CA GLY A 83 13.30 3.59 -17.57
C GLY A 83 12.32 4.72 -17.92
N PHE A 84 12.69 5.98 -17.70
CA PHE A 84 11.85 7.14 -18.01
C PHE A 84 12.16 7.73 -19.39
N ARG A 85 11.14 8.33 -20.01
CA ARG A 85 11.31 9.09 -21.26
C ARG A 85 12.29 10.26 -21.04
N ARG A 86 13.31 10.36 -21.89
CA ARG A 86 14.35 11.42 -21.88
C ARG A 86 13.77 12.83 -21.70
N LYS A 87 12.65 13.15 -22.36
CA LYS A 87 11.97 14.45 -22.25
C LYS A 87 11.43 14.72 -20.84
N ALA A 88 10.81 13.74 -20.20
CA ALA A 88 10.25 13.88 -18.84
C ALA A 88 11.35 14.01 -17.79
N LEU A 89 12.43 13.24 -17.96
CA LEU A 89 13.61 13.32 -17.11
C LEU A 89 14.34 14.66 -17.25
N GLY A 90 14.46 15.17 -18.49
CA GLY A 90 15.05 16.48 -18.76
C GLY A 90 14.22 17.64 -18.20
N ASP A 91 12.89 17.53 -18.17
CA ASP A 91 12.03 18.50 -17.49
C ASP A 91 12.19 18.45 -15.97
N THR A 92 12.31 17.24 -15.43
CA THR A 92 12.55 17.00 -14.00
C THR A 92 13.89 17.56 -13.54
N LEU A 93 14.97 17.31 -14.28
CA LEU A 93 16.29 17.85 -13.98
C LEU A 93 16.30 19.38 -14.04
N ARG A 94 15.62 20.00 -15.02
CA ARG A 94 15.45 21.46 -15.07
C ARG A 94 14.78 22.01 -13.81
N LYS A 95 13.72 21.34 -13.32
CA LYS A 95 13.05 21.72 -12.06
C LYS A 95 13.95 21.55 -10.84
N LEU A 96 14.70 20.45 -10.75
CA LEU A 96 15.63 20.19 -9.64
C LEU A 96 16.82 21.16 -9.62
N VAL A 97 17.30 21.56 -10.80
CA VAL A 97 18.32 22.62 -10.95
C VAL A 97 17.78 23.97 -10.53
N ALA A 98 16.57 24.35 -10.96
CA ALA A 98 15.91 25.58 -10.52
C ALA A 98 15.73 25.64 -8.99
N LYS A 99 15.47 24.48 -8.37
CA LYS A 99 15.38 24.29 -6.91
C LYS A 99 16.73 24.21 -6.19
N LYS A 100 17.85 24.32 -6.92
CA LYS A 100 19.23 24.22 -6.40
C LYS A 100 19.55 22.91 -5.69
N LEU A 101 18.84 21.83 -6.02
CA LEU A 101 19.08 20.48 -5.46
C LEU A 101 20.05 19.67 -6.31
N VAL A 102 20.09 19.97 -7.60
CA VAL A 102 20.96 19.35 -8.58
C VAL A 102 21.74 20.47 -9.28
N ILE A 103 23.01 20.24 -9.59
CA ILE A 103 23.78 21.08 -10.49
C ILE A 103 24.10 20.31 -11.77
N LYS A 104 24.17 21.06 -12.87
CA LYS A 104 24.68 20.57 -14.15
C LYS A 104 26.14 20.96 -14.26
N GLY A 105 27.03 19.98 -14.13
CA GLY A 105 28.48 20.14 -14.27
C GLY A 105 28.95 20.04 -15.73
N GLU A 106 30.27 19.98 -15.89
CA GLU A 106 30.91 19.86 -17.20
C GLU A 106 30.49 18.56 -17.92
N LYS A 107 30.42 18.60 -19.26
CA LYS A 107 30.07 17.46 -20.12
C LYS A 107 28.68 16.84 -19.85
N ASP A 108 27.71 17.68 -19.48
CA ASP A 108 26.29 17.30 -19.30
C ASP A 108 26.04 16.30 -18.15
N TYR A 109 26.95 16.25 -17.17
CA TYR A 109 26.76 15.46 -15.94
C TYR A 109 25.94 16.23 -14.92
N PHE A 110 25.02 15.54 -14.26
CA PHE A 110 24.23 16.06 -13.15
C PHE A 110 24.74 15.48 -11.83
N THR A 111 24.84 16.31 -10.80
CA THR A 111 25.23 15.90 -9.43
C THR A 111 24.34 16.59 -8.41
N LEU A 112 24.22 15.99 -7.21
CA LEU A 112 23.56 16.68 -6.10
C LEU A 112 24.39 17.89 -5.65
N THR A 113 23.70 18.95 -5.22
CA THR A 113 24.32 20.05 -4.49
C THR A 113 24.47 19.68 -3.00
N GLU A 114 25.17 20.51 -2.22
CA GLU A 114 25.18 20.35 -0.76
C GLU A 114 23.76 20.37 -0.18
N THR A 115 22.91 21.26 -0.70
CA THR A 115 21.48 21.32 -0.35
C THR A 115 20.74 20.03 -0.73
N GLY A 116 21.00 19.48 -1.92
CA GLY A 116 20.40 18.22 -2.37
C GLY A 116 20.83 17.00 -1.55
N GLU A 117 22.10 16.92 -1.16
CA GLU A 117 22.62 15.87 -0.28
C GLU A 117 22.04 15.98 1.14
N ARG A 118 21.97 17.19 1.69
CA ARG A 118 21.35 17.43 3.00
C ARG A 118 19.87 17.04 3.00
N TYR A 119 19.17 17.43 1.94
CA TYR A 119 17.78 17.10 1.73
C TYR A 119 17.55 15.59 1.65
N LEU A 120 18.38 14.88 0.87
CA LEU A 120 18.31 13.43 0.77
C LEU A 120 18.58 12.76 2.12
N SER A 121 19.57 13.26 2.88
CA SER A 121 19.86 12.76 4.22
C SER A 121 18.66 12.92 5.16
N GLU A 122 18.03 14.10 5.18
CA GLU A 122 16.87 14.36 6.02
C GLU A 122 15.69 13.45 5.65
N LEU A 123 15.46 13.21 4.35
CA LEU A 123 14.45 12.26 3.89
C LEU A 123 14.73 10.84 4.39
N MET A 124 15.99 10.39 4.32
CA MET A 124 16.42 9.06 4.78
C MET A 124 16.23 8.86 6.28
N ASP A 125 16.51 9.92 7.06
CA ASP A 125 16.30 9.90 8.50
C ASP A 125 14.81 9.80 8.87
N ILE A 126 13.93 10.48 8.11
CA ILE A 126 12.47 10.44 8.33
C ILE A 126 11.90 9.04 8.07
N ILE A 127 12.38 8.34 7.05
CA ILE A 127 11.92 6.97 6.72
C ILE A 127 12.54 5.89 7.63
N GLY A 128 13.34 6.28 8.62
CA GLY A 128 13.89 5.35 9.61
C GLY A 128 15.16 4.64 9.17
N VAL A 129 15.96 5.25 8.29
CA VAL A 129 17.28 4.75 7.88
C VAL A 129 18.38 5.61 8.54
N PRO A 130 18.69 5.42 9.83
CA PRO A 130 19.71 6.21 10.51
C PRO A 130 21.12 5.91 9.97
N GLY A 131 21.92 6.95 9.74
CA GLY A 131 23.34 6.81 9.39
C GLY A 131 23.64 6.75 7.89
N TYR A 132 23.03 7.62 7.09
CA TYR A 132 23.54 7.93 5.74
C TYR A 132 24.97 8.50 5.87
N PRO A 133 26.00 7.89 5.25
CA PRO A 133 27.37 8.12 5.70
C PRO A 133 27.92 9.48 5.26
N LYS A 134 28.37 10.27 6.25
CA LYS A 134 29.44 11.26 6.07
C LYS A 134 30.78 10.51 5.96
N LYS A 135 31.32 10.37 4.73
CA LYS A 135 32.70 9.93 4.35
C LYS A 135 33.06 8.43 4.39
N PRO A 136 34.11 8.00 3.63
CA PRO A 136 34.02 6.88 2.71
C PRO A 136 34.58 5.57 3.28
N ILE A 137 33.76 4.53 3.28
CA ILE A 137 34.18 3.14 3.44
C ILE A 137 33.37 2.35 2.40
N SER A 138 34.08 1.68 1.49
CA SER A 138 33.61 0.88 0.34
C SER A 138 32.09 0.93 0.07
N SER A 139 31.69 1.95 -0.67
CA SER A 139 30.29 2.32 -0.92
C SER A 139 29.51 1.36 -1.81
N VAL A 140 30.16 0.43 -2.50
CA VAL A 140 29.50 -0.48 -3.45
C VAL A 140 28.81 -1.62 -2.72
N ASP A 141 29.47 -2.29 -1.77
CA ASP A 141 28.92 -3.48 -1.11
C ASP A 141 27.77 -3.14 -0.16
N LYS A 142 27.90 -2.05 0.62
CA LYS A 142 26.84 -1.60 1.54
C LYS A 142 25.66 -0.94 0.83
N ALA A 143 25.88 -0.23 -0.29
CA ALA A 143 24.79 0.29 -1.09
C ALA A 143 24.09 -0.81 -1.88
N GLN A 144 24.81 -1.84 -2.34
CA GLN A 144 24.22 -3.05 -2.91
C GLN A 144 23.41 -3.82 -1.86
N GLU A 145 23.92 -3.98 -0.63
CA GLU A 145 23.19 -4.65 0.45
C GLU A 145 21.92 -3.88 0.84
N ARG A 146 21.96 -2.54 0.82
CA ARG A 146 20.80 -1.67 1.09
C ARG A 146 19.83 -1.58 -0.09
N LEU A 147 20.33 -1.50 -1.32
CA LEU A 147 19.50 -1.56 -2.51
C LEU A 147 18.85 -2.93 -2.62
N ARG A 148 19.57 -4.00 -2.26
CA ARG A 148 19.04 -5.35 -2.13
C ARG A 148 17.98 -5.42 -1.03
N PHE A 149 18.21 -4.82 0.14
CA PHE A 149 17.17 -4.71 1.18
C PHE A 149 15.94 -3.95 0.65
N ILE A 150 16.11 -2.83 -0.04
CA ILE A 150 15.00 -2.06 -0.64
C ILE A 150 14.29 -2.88 -1.73
N ILE A 151 15.03 -3.57 -2.60
CA ILE A 151 14.50 -4.43 -3.67
C ILE A 151 13.84 -5.70 -3.11
N GLU A 152 14.25 -6.21 -1.95
CA GLU A 152 13.68 -7.40 -1.33
C GLU A 152 12.51 -7.06 -0.40
N GLU A 153 12.60 -5.98 0.37
CA GLU A 153 11.61 -5.55 1.37
C GLU A 153 10.50 -4.66 0.79
N LEU A 154 10.77 -3.81 -0.20
CA LEU A 154 9.69 -2.98 -0.79
C LEU A 154 8.65 -3.83 -1.52
N PRO A 155 9.01 -4.83 -2.35
CA PRO A 155 8.00 -5.68 -2.96
C PRO A 155 7.22 -6.45 -1.90
N THR A 156 7.91 -6.98 -0.89
CA THR A 156 7.26 -7.68 0.22
C THR A 156 6.27 -6.77 0.95
N SER A 157 6.68 -5.56 1.31
CA SER A 157 5.82 -4.54 1.93
C SER A 157 4.65 -4.14 1.03
N SER A 158 4.87 -4.01 -0.29
CA SER A 158 3.84 -3.74 -1.28
C SER A 158 2.81 -4.88 -1.36
N TYR A 159 3.27 -6.14 -1.35
CA TYR A 159 2.38 -7.31 -1.34
C TYR A 159 1.58 -7.43 -0.04
N ILE A 160 2.20 -7.13 1.10
CA ILE A 160 1.52 -7.08 2.40
C ILE A 160 0.49 -5.95 2.43
N TYR A 161 0.83 -4.78 1.91
CA TYR A 161 -0.10 -3.67 1.75
C TYR A 161 -1.31 -4.06 0.89
N ASP A 162 -1.07 -4.63 -0.31
CA ASP A 162 -2.13 -5.07 -1.22
C ASP A 162 -2.99 -6.17 -0.57
N ALA A 163 -2.39 -7.06 0.23
CA ALA A 163 -3.11 -8.08 1.00
C ALA A 163 -3.99 -7.48 2.09
N ILE A 164 -3.49 -6.49 2.85
CA ILE A 164 -4.27 -5.77 3.87
C ILE A 164 -5.46 -5.05 3.23
N VAL A 165 -5.25 -4.35 2.12
CA VAL A 165 -6.33 -3.66 1.40
C VAL A 165 -7.36 -4.65 0.88
N SER A 166 -6.91 -5.76 0.29
CA SER A 166 -7.78 -6.79 -0.27
C SER A 166 -8.63 -7.48 0.79
N LEU A 167 -8.01 -7.87 1.91
CA LEU A 167 -8.70 -8.47 3.05
C LEU A 167 -9.62 -7.45 3.72
N GLY A 168 -9.15 -6.23 3.98
CA GLY A 168 -9.94 -5.17 4.62
C GLY A 168 -11.20 -4.82 3.84
N SER A 169 -11.15 -4.93 2.51
CA SER A 169 -12.27 -4.62 1.62
C SER A 169 -13.14 -5.84 1.27
N ALA A 170 -12.76 -7.04 1.71
CA ALA A 170 -13.51 -8.27 1.45
C ALA A 170 -14.63 -8.48 2.48
N LYS A 171 -15.65 -9.27 2.10
CA LYS A 171 -16.72 -9.67 3.03
C LYS A 171 -16.12 -10.43 4.21
N ASN A 172 -16.53 -10.07 5.44
CA ASN A 172 -16.01 -10.62 6.70
C ASN A 172 -14.50 -10.40 6.93
N HIS A 173 -13.87 -9.53 6.13
CA HIS A 173 -12.43 -9.29 6.09
C HIS A 173 -11.57 -10.50 5.74
N GLU A 174 -12.10 -11.35 4.86
CA GLU A 174 -11.73 -12.76 4.77
C GLU A 174 -11.61 -13.22 3.30
N LEU A 175 -10.49 -13.85 2.92
CA LEU A 175 -10.28 -14.38 1.57
C LEU A 175 -9.49 -15.71 1.59
N SER A 176 -9.78 -16.59 0.64
CA SER A 176 -8.98 -17.81 0.42
C SER A 176 -7.62 -17.44 -0.17
N LEU A 177 -6.57 -18.17 0.20
CA LEU A 177 -5.19 -17.94 -0.28
C LEU A 177 -5.14 -17.84 -1.81
N ASP A 178 -5.84 -18.73 -2.53
CA ASP A 178 -5.90 -18.76 -4.00
C ASP A 178 -6.57 -17.52 -4.63
N ARG A 179 -7.52 -16.87 -3.94
CA ARG A 179 -8.09 -15.60 -4.40
C ARG A 179 -7.16 -14.45 -4.08
N LEU A 180 -6.61 -14.45 -2.87
CA LEU A 180 -5.73 -13.40 -2.40
C LEU A 180 -4.45 -13.34 -3.27
N SER A 181 -3.87 -14.49 -3.60
CA SER A 181 -2.71 -14.63 -4.48
C SER A 181 -2.96 -14.05 -5.88
N ARG A 182 -4.16 -14.31 -6.44
CA ARG A 182 -4.57 -13.76 -7.74
C ARG A 182 -4.80 -12.25 -7.71
N ILE A 183 -5.29 -11.70 -6.59
CA ILE A 183 -5.51 -10.26 -6.43
C ILE A 183 -4.19 -9.52 -6.26
N VAL A 184 -3.33 -10.03 -5.37
CA VAL A 184 -2.01 -9.46 -5.07
C VAL A 184 -1.03 -9.68 -6.24
N GLY A 185 -1.27 -10.68 -7.09
CA GLY A 185 -0.42 -10.98 -8.25
C GLY A 185 0.84 -11.77 -7.88
N LEU A 186 0.78 -12.59 -6.83
CA LEU A 186 1.91 -13.38 -6.33
C LEU A 186 1.56 -14.87 -6.29
N GLY A 187 2.55 -15.74 -6.44
CA GLY A 187 2.35 -17.19 -6.30
C GLY A 187 1.83 -17.57 -4.91
N GLY A 188 0.88 -18.50 -4.83
CA GLY A 188 0.18 -18.83 -3.58
C GLY A 188 1.10 -19.22 -2.42
N LEU A 189 2.11 -20.06 -2.69
CA LEU A 189 3.13 -20.46 -1.69
C LEU A 189 3.93 -19.25 -1.17
N ARG A 190 4.38 -18.37 -2.07
CA ARG A 190 5.20 -17.20 -1.71
C ARG A 190 4.39 -16.18 -0.91
N LEU A 191 3.13 -15.94 -1.31
CA LEU A 191 2.23 -15.08 -0.55
C LEU A 191 1.93 -15.65 0.84
N GLN A 192 1.72 -16.96 0.93
CA GLN A 192 1.54 -17.63 2.21
C GLN A 192 2.75 -17.41 3.12
N SER A 193 3.98 -17.60 2.63
CA SER A 193 5.19 -17.36 3.42
C SER A 193 5.24 -15.94 3.96
N TYR A 194 4.91 -14.94 3.15
CA TYR A 194 4.92 -13.54 3.59
C TYR A 194 3.84 -13.23 4.62
N LEU A 195 2.62 -13.78 4.44
CA LEU A 195 1.54 -13.58 5.39
C LEU A 195 1.81 -14.29 6.72
N ASP A 196 2.38 -15.50 6.67
CA ASP A 196 2.65 -16.33 7.85
C ASP A 196 3.65 -15.63 8.81
N LEU A 197 4.58 -14.78 8.30
CA LEU A 197 5.44 -13.91 9.13
C LEU A 197 4.64 -13.01 10.10
N PHE A 198 3.46 -12.55 9.67
CA PHE A 198 2.58 -11.69 10.46
C PHE A 198 1.37 -12.44 11.05
N VAL A 199 1.32 -13.77 10.90
CA VAL A 199 0.40 -14.65 11.64
C VAL A 199 1.09 -15.13 12.91
N ASP A 200 2.32 -15.63 12.78
CA ASP A 200 3.07 -16.30 13.83
C ASP A 200 4.03 -15.36 14.61
N ALA A 201 3.89 -14.05 14.40
CA ALA A 201 4.71 -13.04 15.08
C ALA A 201 4.67 -13.23 16.61
N GLN A 202 5.85 -13.21 17.23
CA GLN A 202 6.01 -13.35 18.68
C GLN A 202 5.32 -12.20 19.42
N ASP A 203 5.45 -10.96 18.92
CA ASP A 203 4.70 -9.82 19.44
C ASP A 203 3.26 -9.85 18.92
N LYS A 204 2.30 -9.85 19.86
CA LYS A 204 0.87 -9.76 19.57
C LYS A 204 0.49 -8.49 18.81
N ASN A 205 1.26 -7.40 18.96
CA ASN A 205 1.02 -6.15 18.24
C ASN A 205 1.36 -6.23 16.75
N LEU A 206 2.23 -7.16 16.36
CA LEU A 206 2.66 -7.38 14.97
C LEU A 206 1.82 -8.45 14.25
N ARG A 207 0.86 -9.08 14.94
CA ARG A 207 -0.05 -10.06 14.34
C ARG A 207 -1.10 -9.36 13.50
N LEU A 208 -0.84 -9.18 12.23
CA LEU A 208 -1.75 -8.51 11.28
C LEU A 208 -2.81 -9.47 10.72
N PHE A 209 -2.51 -10.76 10.65
CA PHE A 209 -3.40 -11.74 10.02
C PHE A 209 -3.76 -12.90 10.95
N ARG A 210 -4.86 -13.59 10.62
CA ARG A 210 -5.28 -14.86 11.19
C ARG A 210 -5.47 -15.87 10.07
N LYS A 211 -4.92 -17.06 10.25
CA LYS A 211 -5.00 -18.18 9.29
C LYS A 211 -6.01 -19.22 9.78
N TYR A 212 -6.81 -19.76 8.87
CA TYR A 212 -7.80 -20.78 9.20
C TYR A 212 -8.07 -21.69 8.00
N HIS A 213 -8.50 -22.91 8.29
CA HIS A 213 -8.82 -23.93 7.31
C HIS A 213 -10.33 -24.12 7.25
N LYS A 214 -10.93 -23.91 6.07
CA LYS A 214 -12.36 -24.16 5.85
C LYS A 214 -12.55 -25.34 4.89
N PRO A 215 -13.47 -26.27 5.15
CA PRO A 215 -13.82 -27.30 4.18
C PRO A 215 -14.41 -26.64 2.92
N THR A 216 -14.05 -27.16 1.76
CA THR A 216 -14.62 -26.69 0.50
C THR A 216 -16.12 -26.96 0.44
N LEU A 217 -16.88 -26.11 -0.27
CA LEU A 217 -18.32 -26.31 -0.48
C LEU A 217 -18.62 -27.70 -1.04
N LEU A 218 -17.82 -28.14 -2.03
CA LEU A 218 -17.86 -29.51 -2.57
C LEU A 218 -17.61 -30.57 -1.50
N SER A 219 -16.58 -30.41 -0.65
CA SER A 219 -16.36 -31.38 0.44
C SER A 219 -17.48 -31.40 1.47
N ARG A 220 -18.14 -30.26 1.75
CA ARG A 220 -19.31 -30.21 2.64
C ARG A 220 -20.49 -30.99 2.05
N ILE A 221 -20.72 -30.85 0.75
CA ILE A 221 -21.79 -31.56 0.03
C ILE A 221 -21.47 -33.06 -0.05
N LEU A 222 -20.25 -33.43 -0.45
CA LEU A 222 -19.82 -34.82 -0.58
C LEU A 222 -19.75 -35.56 0.76
N ASN A 223 -19.33 -34.88 1.84
CA ASN A 223 -19.37 -35.46 3.18
C ASN A 223 -20.81 -35.66 3.68
N LYS A 224 -21.76 -34.80 3.27
CA LYS A 224 -23.20 -35.03 3.51
C LYS A 224 -23.74 -36.21 2.71
N LEU A 225 -23.14 -36.52 1.56
CA LEU A 225 -23.45 -37.67 0.70
C LEU A 225 -22.66 -38.94 1.07
N GLY A 226 -21.99 -38.98 2.22
CA GLY A 226 -21.29 -40.18 2.73
C GLY A 226 -19.85 -40.38 2.22
N PHE A 227 -19.37 -39.55 1.29
CA PHE A 227 -18.00 -39.60 0.80
C PHE A 227 -17.06 -38.79 1.71
N LYS A 228 -16.22 -39.47 2.51
CA LYS A 228 -15.25 -38.83 3.44
C LYS A 228 -14.09 -38.17 2.70
N ILE A 229 -14.32 -37.00 2.12
CA ILE A 229 -13.29 -36.25 1.38
C ILE A 229 -12.81 -35.07 2.22
N LYS A 230 -11.56 -35.16 2.71
CA LYS A 230 -10.89 -34.10 3.48
C LYS A 230 -10.20 -33.08 2.56
N ARG A 231 -10.99 -32.23 1.87
CA ARG A 231 -10.45 -31.09 1.09
C ARG A 231 -10.72 -29.77 1.81
N SER A 232 -9.72 -29.27 2.54
CA SER A 232 -9.74 -27.94 3.17
C SER A 232 -9.02 -26.90 2.31
N LYS A 233 -9.58 -25.69 2.23
CA LYS A 233 -8.91 -24.51 1.68
C LYS A 233 -8.39 -23.62 2.81
N VAL A 234 -7.21 -23.05 2.59
CA VAL A 234 -6.58 -22.07 3.49
C VAL A 234 -7.22 -20.71 3.23
N TYR A 235 -7.57 -20.04 4.32
CA TYR A 235 -8.10 -18.68 4.31
C TYR A 235 -7.30 -17.80 5.27
N TYR A 236 -7.24 -16.51 4.92
CA TYR A 236 -6.65 -15.46 5.73
C TYR A 236 -7.72 -14.41 6.04
N ARG A 237 -7.62 -13.85 7.25
CA ARG A 237 -8.46 -12.76 7.74
C ARG A 237 -7.59 -11.74 8.44
N LEU A 238 -7.97 -10.46 8.39
CA LEU A 238 -7.31 -9.44 9.22
C LEU A 238 -7.61 -9.68 10.70
N SER A 239 -6.57 -9.55 11.53
CA SER A 239 -6.74 -9.44 12.99
C SER A 239 -7.32 -8.08 13.36
N ASP A 240 -7.66 -7.88 14.63
CA ASP A 240 -8.13 -6.59 15.14
C ASP A 240 -7.07 -5.48 14.96
N LYS A 241 -5.78 -5.84 15.06
CA LYS A 241 -4.64 -4.95 14.77
C LYS A 241 -4.50 -4.68 13.27
N GLY A 242 -4.60 -5.72 12.44
CA GLY A 242 -4.60 -5.59 10.98
C GLY A 242 -5.74 -4.69 10.46
N LEU A 243 -6.92 -4.76 11.09
CA LEU A 243 -8.04 -3.85 10.82
C LEU A 243 -7.72 -2.41 11.20
N THR A 244 -7.08 -2.20 12.36
CA THR A 244 -6.63 -0.87 12.78
C THR A 244 -5.65 -0.26 11.77
N VAL A 245 -4.73 -1.08 11.23
CA VAL A 245 -3.82 -0.65 10.15
C VAL A 245 -4.60 -0.30 8.89
N TYR A 246 -5.51 -1.18 8.45
CA TYR A 246 -6.36 -0.94 7.27
C TYR A 246 -7.13 0.39 7.35
N TYR A 247 -7.74 0.70 8.49
CA TYR A 247 -8.50 1.95 8.66
C TYR A 247 -7.65 3.22 8.62
N ARG A 248 -6.34 3.11 8.84
CA ARG A 248 -5.39 4.22 8.72
C ARG A 248 -4.87 4.41 7.30
N LEU A 249 -5.08 3.43 6.40
CA LEU A 249 -4.58 3.53 5.04
C LEU A 249 -5.33 4.61 4.25
N PRO A 250 -4.63 5.42 3.43
CA PRO A 250 -5.27 6.40 2.55
C PRO A 250 -6.33 5.79 1.64
N HIS A 251 -6.14 4.53 1.25
CA HIS A 251 -7.11 3.78 0.45
C HIS A 251 -8.47 3.65 1.16
N TYR A 252 -8.50 3.31 2.44
CA TYR A 252 -9.75 3.19 3.19
C TYR A 252 -10.47 4.54 3.30
N VAL A 253 -9.71 5.62 3.53
CA VAL A 253 -10.28 6.99 3.65
C VAL A 253 -10.98 7.41 2.36
N LYS A 254 -10.36 7.15 1.20
CA LYS A 254 -10.97 7.41 -0.12
C LYS A 254 -12.17 6.50 -0.38
N PHE A 255 -12.04 5.22 -0.02
CA PHE A 255 -13.04 4.20 -0.34
C PHE A 255 -14.31 4.26 0.53
N LYS A 256 -14.18 4.61 1.82
CA LYS A 256 -15.31 4.67 2.77
C LYS A 256 -16.38 5.68 2.37
N HIS A 257 -15.97 6.81 1.82
CA HIS A 257 -16.87 7.91 1.45
C HIS A 257 -17.49 7.73 0.05
N ASN A 258 -16.98 6.78 -0.74
CA ASN A 258 -17.46 6.52 -2.08
C ASN A 258 -18.45 5.33 -2.10
N THR A 259 -19.74 5.64 -2.10
CA THR A 259 -20.84 4.66 -2.11
C THR A 259 -20.81 3.77 -3.37
N PHE A 260 -20.37 4.30 -4.51
CA PHE A 260 -20.26 3.54 -5.76
C PHE A 260 -19.14 2.51 -5.69
N ALA A 261 -17.97 2.89 -5.18
CA ALA A 261 -16.86 1.98 -4.96
C ALA A 261 -17.26 0.85 -3.99
N CYS A 262 -17.97 1.20 -2.91
CA CYS A 262 -18.48 0.25 -1.93
C CYS A 262 -19.50 -0.74 -2.53
N THR A 263 -20.38 -0.25 -3.40
CA THR A 263 -21.36 -1.09 -4.12
C THR A 263 -20.67 -2.02 -5.11
N LEU A 264 -19.69 -1.51 -5.86
CA LEU A 264 -18.89 -2.29 -6.79
C LEU A 264 -18.09 -3.39 -6.07
N ALA A 265 -17.50 -3.09 -4.92
CA ALA A 265 -16.79 -4.08 -4.11
C ALA A 265 -17.70 -5.16 -3.51
N LYS A 266 -18.94 -4.82 -3.13
CA LYS A 266 -19.94 -5.81 -2.71
C LYS A 266 -20.29 -6.76 -3.86
N LEU A 267 -20.49 -6.21 -5.06
CA LEU A 267 -20.80 -6.98 -6.26
C LEU A 267 -19.63 -7.90 -6.67
N MET A 268 -18.41 -7.39 -6.60
CA MET A 268 -17.18 -8.06 -7.06
C MET A 268 -16.51 -8.93 -5.99
N GLY A 269 -16.94 -8.82 -4.73
CA GLY A 269 -16.40 -9.56 -3.58
C GLY A 269 -15.01 -9.09 -3.09
N SER A 270 -14.45 -8.03 -3.67
CA SER A 270 -13.20 -7.38 -3.27
C SER A 270 -13.20 -5.92 -3.70
N GLY A 271 -12.72 -5.02 -2.85
CA GLY A 271 -12.60 -3.58 -3.13
C GLY A 271 -11.23 -3.14 -3.63
N HIS A 272 -10.36 -4.07 -4.01
CA HIS A 272 -9.03 -3.73 -4.51
C HIS A 272 -9.12 -3.06 -5.91
N PRO A 273 -8.54 -1.87 -6.14
CA PRO A 273 -8.82 -1.04 -7.32
C PRO A 273 -8.34 -1.69 -8.62
N LYS A 274 -7.15 -2.30 -8.61
CA LYS A 274 -6.63 -3.04 -9.79
C LYS A 274 -7.54 -4.23 -10.14
N TYR A 275 -8.15 -4.85 -9.14
CA TYR A 275 -9.03 -6.00 -9.34
C TYR A 275 -10.41 -5.57 -9.84
N LEU A 276 -10.97 -4.49 -9.28
CA LEU A 276 -12.22 -3.89 -9.71
C LEU A 276 -12.18 -3.52 -11.21
N LEU A 277 -11.11 -2.84 -11.64
CA LEU A 277 -10.90 -2.46 -13.05
C LEU A 277 -10.77 -3.68 -13.97
N ARG A 278 -10.00 -4.69 -13.56
CA ARG A 278 -9.82 -5.92 -14.35
C ARG A 278 -11.12 -6.71 -14.48
N GLN A 279 -11.89 -6.82 -13.39
CA GLN A 279 -13.18 -7.50 -13.40
C GLN A 279 -14.23 -6.73 -14.22
N SER A 280 -14.31 -5.41 -14.08
CA SER A 280 -15.21 -4.61 -14.92
C SER A 280 -14.88 -4.76 -16.40
N PHE A 281 -13.59 -4.78 -16.76
CA PHE A 281 -13.18 -5.05 -18.14
C PHE A 281 -13.61 -6.44 -18.62
N LEU A 282 -13.40 -7.48 -17.80
CA LEU A 282 -13.82 -8.84 -18.15
C LEU A 282 -15.35 -8.95 -18.31
N ILE A 283 -16.14 -8.33 -17.44
CA ILE A 283 -17.60 -8.31 -17.56
C ILE A 283 -18.03 -7.65 -18.88
N VAL A 284 -17.40 -6.53 -19.23
CA VAL A 284 -17.68 -5.83 -20.50
C VAL A 284 -17.32 -6.72 -21.70
N CYS A 285 -16.15 -7.34 -21.73
CA CYS A 285 -15.74 -8.21 -22.83
C CYS A 285 -16.61 -9.47 -22.94
N LEU A 286 -16.77 -10.23 -21.85
CA LEU A 286 -17.53 -11.49 -21.88
C LEU A 286 -19.02 -11.23 -22.13
N GLY A 287 -19.58 -10.22 -21.45
CA GLY A 287 -20.99 -9.90 -21.61
C GLY A 287 -21.30 -9.37 -23.01
N SER A 288 -20.37 -8.65 -23.65
CA SER A 288 -20.53 -8.26 -25.06
C SER A 288 -20.53 -9.48 -25.97
N ALA A 289 -19.60 -10.43 -25.77
CA ALA A 289 -19.56 -11.67 -26.56
C ALA A 289 -20.86 -12.49 -26.40
N ILE A 290 -21.38 -12.60 -25.18
CA ILE A 290 -22.65 -13.30 -24.90
C ILE A 290 -23.83 -12.56 -25.53
N ALA A 291 -23.87 -11.22 -25.44
CA ALA A 291 -24.93 -10.42 -26.03
C ALA A 291 -24.97 -10.59 -27.56
N TYR A 292 -23.81 -10.50 -28.24
CA TYR A 292 -23.72 -10.74 -29.68
C TYR A 292 -24.13 -12.17 -30.06
N PHE A 293 -23.76 -13.16 -29.26
CA PHE A 293 -24.15 -14.55 -29.47
C PHE A 293 -25.67 -14.75 -29.35
N LEU A 294 -26.31 -14.15 -28.33
CA LEU A 294 -27.76 -14.21 -28.15
C LEU A 294 -28.52 -13.48 -29.26
N ILE A 295 -28.00 -12.35 -29.73
CA ILE A 295 -28.53 -11.61 -30.87
C ILE A 295 -28.49 -12.48 -32.14
N ALA A 296 -27.40 -13.23 -32.35
CA ALA A 296 -27.26 -14.15 -33.48
C ALA A 296 -28.22 -15.35 -33.41
N LEU A 297 -28.43 -15.93 -32.22
CA LEU A 297 -29.35 -17.05 -32.03
C LEU A 297 -30.82 -16.65 -32.13
N PHE A 298 -31.17 -15.43 -31.72
CA PHE A 298 -32.55 -14.97 -31.66
C PHE A 298 -32.74 -13.60 -32.33
N PRO A 299 -32.68 -13.53 -33.68
CA PRO A 299 -32.76 -12.26 -34.42
C PRO A 299 -34.05 -11.48 -34.17
N ARG A 300 -35.14 -12.17 -33.84
CA ARG A 300 -36.44 -11.54 -33.57
C ARG A 300 -36.45 -10.65 -32.31
N TYR A 301 -35.47 -10.82 -31.41
CA TYR A 301 -35.37 -10.09 -30.15
C TYR A 301 -34.12 -9.20 -30.06
N VAL A 302 -33.47 -8.88 -31.19
CA VAL A 302 -32.25 -8.04 -31.24
C VAL A 302 -32.41 -6.76 -30.43
N TRP A 303 -33.53 -6.06 -30.59
CA TRP A 303 -33.76 -4.78 -29.92
C TRP A 303 -33.76 -4.92 -28.40
N LEU A 304 -34.40 -5.97 -27.86
CA LEU A 304 -34.50 -6.21 -26.43
C LEU A 304 -33.14 -6.57 -25.83
N PHE A 305 -32.36 -7.45 -26.49
CA PHE A 305 -31.02 -7.81 -26.01
C PHE A 305 -30.02 -6.64 -26.11
N SER A 306 -30.09 -5.86 -27.18
CA SER A 306 -29.23 -4.68 -27.37
C SER A 306 -29.49 -3.62 -26.30
N GLN A 307 -30.76 -3.29 -26.03
CA GLN A 307 -31.14 -2.32 -25.00
C GLN A 307 -30.75 -2.79 -23.59
N ALA A 308 -31.01 -4.08 -23.27
CA ALA A 308 -30.63 -4.65 -21.98
C ALA A 308 -29.11 -4.61 -21.77
N TRP A 309 -28.33 -4.99 -22.79
CA TRP A 309 -26.87 -4.97 -22.72
C TRP A 309 -26.31 -3.53 -22.63
N PHE A 310 -26.88 -2.59 -23.39
CA PHE A 310 -26.51 -1.18 -23.32
C PHE A 310 -26.71 -0.61 -21.91
N LEU A 311 -27.81 -0.95 -21.23
CA LEU A 311 -28.08 -0.51 -19.87
C LEU A 311 -27.06 -1.09 -18.87
N VAL A 312 -26.67 -2.37 -19.03
CA VAL A 312 -25.59 -2.99 -18.23
C VAL A 312 -24.25 -2.29 -18.47
N LEU A 313 -23.91 -1.96 -19.71
CA LEU A 313 -22.70 -1.20 -20.04
C LEU A 313 -22.71 0.19 -19.39
N LEU A 314 -23.85 0.90 -19.47
CA LEU A 314 -23.97 2.25 -18.92
C LEU A 314 -23.82 2.23 -17.39
N VAL A 315 -24.48 1.28 -16.70
CA VAL A 315 -24.35 1.12 -15.25
C VAL A 315 -22.93 0.74 -14.84
N THR A 316 -22.30 -0.21 -15.53
CA THR A 316 -20.92 -0.62 -15.20
C THR A 316 -19.92 0.51 -15.43
N LEU A 317 -20.06 1.28 -16.50
CA LEU A 317 -19.20 2.42 -16.83
C LEU A 317 -19.42 3.60 -15.87
N PHE A 318 -20.66 3.87 -15.48
CA PHE A 318 -20.99 4.85 -14.46
C PHE A 318 -20.35 4.46 -13.12
N LEU A 319 -20.51 3.21 -12.68
CA LEU A 319 -19.93 2.73 -11.43
C LEU A 319 -18.40 2.77 -11.44
N THR A 320 -17.73 2.47 -12.56
CA THR A 320 -16.26 2.51 -12.62
C THR A 320 -15.71 3.93 -12.63
N ILE A 321 -16.32 4.86 -13.39
CA ILE A 321 -15.90 6.27 -13.40
C ILE A 321 -16.06 6.89 -12.02
N PHE A 322 -17.22 6.71 -11.39
CA PHE A 322 -17.46 7.28 -10.06
C PHE A 322 -16.66 6.58 -8.97
N ALA A 323 -16.33 5.29 -9.11
CA ALA A 323 -15.40 4.62 -8.20
C ALA A 323 -13.94 5.09 -8.37
N SER A 324 -13.58 5.69 -9.50
CA SER A 324 -12.22 6.18 -9.77
C SER A 324 -11.96 7.63 -9.32
N ARG A 325 -13.02 8.38 -9.01
CA ARG A 325 -12.97 9.74 -8.46
C ARG A 325 -12.85 9.72 -6.93
#